data_AF-A0A5M3VYM8-F1
#
_entry.id   AF-A0A5M3VYM8-F1
#
_cell.length_a   1.000
_cell.length_b   1.000
_cell.length_c   1.000
_cell.angle_alpha   90.00
_cell.angle_beta   90.00
_cell.angle_gamma   90.00
#
_symmetry.space_group_name_H-M   'P 1'
#
loop_
_entity.id
_entity.type
_entity.pdbx_description
1 polymer ?
#
loop_
_entity_poly.entity_id
_entity_poly.type
_entity_poly.pdbx_seq_one_letter_code
_entity_poly.pdbx_strand_id
1 'polypeptide(L)'
;MDLEPRRELLEIWAAVARTSLREGDWTWGGRSGSNSISDAEQLACLLYPASELPGFNLGTPNEIADDVLAALGDSAEIANRILKAVGDYLRRYTGADGRPLFAAGTYFAPADPDEQVSPRQMRLDVVDSFSTSVTLMLDGLAFLRVYRQSVQEELREELRACEDSARTRLSAAMVGLQRSFTVNAFGPASDAGRVLLATVNQAGLPERQIFEDLSA
;
A
#
# COMPACT_ATOMS: atom_id res chain seq x y z
N MET A 1 -22.93 13.24 23.07
CA MET A 1 -21.78 12.47 22.58
C MET A 1 -20.75 13.53 22.25
N ASP A 2 -19.92 13.88 23.22
CA ASP A 2 -18.83 14.81 22.98
C ASP A 2 -17.75 14.03 22.25
N LEU A 3 -17.67 14.27 20.94
CA LEU A 3 -16.61 13.75 20.09
C LEU A 3 -15.36 14.57 20.43
N GLU A 4 -14.34 13.92 20.98
CA GLU A 4 -12.99 14.48 21.14
C GLU A 4 -12.07 13.80 20.10
N PRO A 5 -11.96 14.33 18.87
CA PRO A 5 -11.31 13.62 17.76
C PRO A 5 -9.86 13.20 18.04
N ARG A 6 -9.13 14.01 18.81
CA ARG A 6 -7.76 13.69 19.24
C ARG A 6 -7.74 12.44 20.11
N ARG A 7 -8.66 12.31 21.06
CA ARG A 7 -8.72 11.18 21.98
C ARG A 7 -9.06 9.89 21.23
N GLU A 8 -10.02 9.94 20.31
CA GLU A 8 -10.38 8.78 19.48
C GLU A 8 -9.21 8.30 18.62
N LEU A 9 -8.44 9.22 18.02
CA LEU A 9 -7.22 8.88 17.29
C LEU A 9 -6.15 8.23 18.18
N LEU A 10 -5.95 8.75 19.40
CA LEU A 10 -5.03 8.15 20.37
C LEU A 10 -5.50 6.75 20.81
N GLU A 11 -6.80 6.52 20.95
CA GLU A 11 -7.37 5.19 21.23
C GLU A 11 -7.09 4.21 20.07
N ILE A 12 -7.21 4.65 18.82
CA ILE A 12 -6.83 3.86 17.64
C ILE A 12 -5.33 3.55 17.64
N TRP A 13 -4.47 4.55 17.86
CA TRP A 13 -3.02 4.37 17.90
C TRP A 13 -2.59 3.41 19.01
N ALA A 14 -3.19 3.53 20.19
CA ALA A 14 -2.95 2.59 21.28
C ALA A 14 -3.42 1.17 20.92
N ALA A 15 -4.53 1.03 20.18
CA ALA A 15 -4.98 -0.27 19.70
C ALA A 15 -3.98 -0.87 18.69
N VAL A 16 -3.53 -0.08 17.71
CA VAL A 16 -2.53 -0.51 16.72
C VAL A 16 -1.23 -0.92 17.40
N ALA A 17 -0.72 -0.13 18.35
CA ALA A 17 0.47 -0.48 19.11
C ALA A 17 0.29 -1.82 19.84
N ARG A 18 -0.84 -2.04 20.54
CA ARG A 18 -1.10 -3.32 21.22
C ARG A 18 -1.20 -4.52 20.29
N THR A 19 -1.74 -4.35 19.09
CA THR A 19 -1.98 -5.47 18.17
C THR A 19 -0.81 -5.77 17.26
N SER A 20 -0.10 -4.73 16.82
CA SER A 20 0.92 -4.79 15.77
C SER A 20 2.34 -4.59 16.29
N LEU A 21 2.57 -4.01 17.49
CA LEU A 21 3.88 -3.96 18.14
C LEU A 21 3.91 -4.97 19.29
N ARG A 22 4.34 -6.20 19.01
CA ARG A 22 4.43 -7.28 20.00
C ARG A 22 5.89 -7.56 20.32
N GLU A 23 6.22 -7.64 21.61
CA GLU A 23 7.58 -7.95 22.08
C GLU A 23 8.68 -7.02 21.52
N GLY A 24 8.29 -5.81 21.11
CA GLY A 24 9.21 -4.81 20.54
C GLY A 24 9.35 -4.85 19.02
N ASP A 25 8.77 -5.85 18.36
CA ASP A 25 8.80 -6.02 16.91
C ASP A 25 7.43 -5.83 16.25
N TRP A 26 7.46 -5.47 14.97
CA TRP A 26 6.25 -5.32 14.18
C TRP A 26 5.70 -6.69 13.76
N THR A 27 4.43 -6.95 14.05
CA THR A 27 3.72 -8.18 13.72
C THR A 27 2.69 -7.90 12.62
N TRP A 28 2.94 -8.43 11.42
CA TRP A 28 2.03 -8.37 10.28
C TRP A 28 0.84 -9.32 10.41
N GLY A 29 -0.22 -9.08 9.63
CA GLY A 29 -1.39 -9.97 9.60
C GLY A 29 -2.72 -9.23 9.71
N GLY A 30 -3.65 -9.79 10.49
CA GLY A 30 -5.01 -9.26 10.64
C GLY A 30 -6.08 -10.26 10.22
N ARG A 31 -7.32 -9.79 10.08
CA ARG A 31 -8.50 -10.64 9.82
C ARG A 31 -8.32 -11.54 8.59
N SER A 32 -7.70 -11.02 7.54
CA SER A 32 -7.47 -11.74 6.29
C SER A 32 -6.03 -12.21 6.14
N GLY A 33 -5.24 -12.24 7.21
CA GLY A 33 -3.80 -12.52 7.13
C GLY A 33 -3.00 -11.40 6.44
N SER A 34 -1.71 -11.64 6.23
CA SER A 34 -0.78 -10.65 5.67
C SER A 34 -0.84 -10.63 4.14
N ASN A 35 -1.09 -9.44 3.60
CA ASN A 35 -1.06 -9.13 2.17
C ASN A 35 -0.66 -7.66 1.98
N SER A 36 -0.30 -7.28 0.75
CA SER A 36 0.30 -5.96 0.47
C SER A 36 -0.61 -4.77 0.80
N ILE A 37 -1.93 -5.01 0.84
CA ILE A 37 -2.96 -4.01 1.14
C ILE A 37 -3.12 -3.91 2.66
N SER A 38 -3.47 -5.00 3.32
CA SER A 38 -3.73 -5.00 4.77
C SER A 38 -2.51 -4.60 5.59
N ASP A 39 -1.32 -5.05 5.21
CA ASP A 39 -0.09 -4.65 5.90
C ASP A 39 0.22 -3.16 5.65
N ALA A 40 -0.16 -2.62 4.48
CA ALA A 40 -0.03 -1.19 4.22
C ALA A 40 -1.02 -0.36 5.04
N GLU A 41 -2.27 -0.79 5.14
CA GLU A 41 -3.31 -0.14 5.94
C GLU A 41 -2.93 -0.09 7.42
N GLN A 42 -2.30 -1.15 7.95
CA GLN A 42 -1.79 -1.15 9.32
C GLN A 42 -0.76 -0.04 9.56
N LEU A 43 0.21 0.11 8.66
CA LEU A 43 1.18 1.20 8.75
C LEU A 43 0.53 2.57 8.57
N ALA A 44 -0.42 2.67 7.63
CA ALA A 44 -1.13 3.92 7.34
C ALA A 44 -1.93 4.44 8.54
N CYS A 45 -2.42 3.55 9.42
CA CYS A 45 -3.09 3.95 10.67
C CYS A 45 -2.21 4.86 11.54
N LEU A 46 -0.88 4.71 11.48
CA LEU A 46 0.07 5.58 12.19
C LEU A 46 0.60 6.70 11.30
N LEU A 47 1.01 6.36 10.07
CA LEU A 47 1.72 7.30 9.21
C LEU A 47 0.82 8.39 8.64
N TYR A 48 -0.44 8.10 8.32
CA TYR A 48 -1.36 9.09 7.77
C TYR A 48 -1.72 10.19 8.77
N PRO A 49 -2.11 9.91 10.03
CA PRO A 49 -2.33 10.99 10.99
C PRO A 49 -1.02 11.71 11.34
N ALA A 50 0.13 11.03 11.33
CA ALA A 50 1.43 11.65 11.61
C ALA A 50 1.89 12.61 10.50
N SER A 51 1.50 12.38 9.24
CA SER A 51 1.82 13.27 8.12
C SER A 51 0.86 14.47 8.02
N GLU A 52 -0.43 14.26 8.34
CA GLU A 52 -1.48 15.27 8.15
C GLU A 52 -1.76 16.14 9.39
N LEU A 53 -1.50 15.63 10.61
CA LEU A 53 -1.87 16.32 11.85
C LEU A 53 -0.61 16.76 12.63
N PRO A 54 -0.37 18.08 12.79
CA PRO A 54 0.83 18.59 13.46
C PRO A 54 1.05 18.04 14.89
N GLY A 55 -0.03 17.78 15.62
CA GLY A 55 0.02 17.25 17.00
C GLY A 55 0.27 15.74 17.12
N PHE A 56 0.55 15.06 16.00
CA PHE A 56 0.81 13.62 15.92
C PHE A 56 2.16 13.32 15.23
N ASN A 57 3.06 14.30 15.11
CA ASN A 57 4.36 14.10 14.49
C ASN A 57 5.15 12.97 15.17
N LEU A 58 5.61 12.01 14.36
CA LEU A 58 6.48 10.90 14.79
C LEU A 58 7.93 11.05 14.27
N GLY A 59 8.16 12.00 13.36
CA GLY A 59 9.45 12.18 12.69
C GLY A 59 10.50 12.88 13.55
N THR A 60 10.12 13.54 14.64
CA THR A 60 11.07 14.21 15.54
C THR A 60 10.95 13.62 16.95
N PRO A 61 11.75 12.60 17.31
CA PRO A 61 11.58 11.86 18.58
C PRO A 61 11.55 12.72 19.84
N ASN A 62 12.28 13.83 19.86
CA ASN A 62 12.36 14.76 21.00
C ASN A 62 11.16 15.71 21.10
N GLU A 63 10.28 15.74 20.10
CA GLU A 63 9.12 16.65 20.02
C GLU A 63 7.78 15.89 19.98
N ILE A 64 7.79 14.57 20.19
CA ILE A 64 6.57 13.77 20.24
C ILE A 64 5.79 14.15 21.51
N ALA A 65 4.49 14.41 21.35
CA ALA A 65 3.61 14.79 22.46
C ALA A 65 3.44 13.65 23.50
N ASP A 66 3.34 14.01 24.78
CA ASP A 66 3.26 13.05 25.89
C ASP A 66 2.08 12.08 25.78
N ASP A 67 0.94 12.53 25.28
CA ASP A 67 -0.26 11.69 25.09
C ASP A 67 -0.10 10.70 23.91
N VAL A 68 0.62 11.09 22.87
CA VAL A 68 1.05 10.20 21.79
C VAL A 68 2.02 9.13 22.31
N LEU A 69 2.97 9.51 23.17
CA LEU A 69 3.86 8.55 23.83
C LEU A 69 3.12 7.62 24.77
N ALA A 70 2.12 8.12 25.51
CA ALA A 70 1.28 7.28 26.33
C ALA A 70 0.51 6.23 25.49
N ALA A 71 0.15 6.56 24.25
CA ALA A 71 -0.54 5.65 23.33
C ALA A 71 0.41 4.63 22.67
N LEU A 72 1.61 5.05 22.26
CA LEU A 72 2.53 4.24 21.44
C LEU A 72 3.71 3.63 22.19
N GLY A 73 4.01 4.11 23.40
CA GLY A 73 5.19 3.74 24.18
C GLY A 73 6.35 4.73 24.03
N ASP A 74 7.58 4.23 24.14
CA ASP A 74 8.81 5.02 24.16
C ASP A 74 9.08 5.77 22.83
N SER A 75 9.43 7.06 22.93
CA SER A 75 9.62 8.01 21.81
C SER A 75 10.81 7.70 20.91
N ALA A 76 11.93 7.24 21.46
CA ALA A 76 13.12 6.93 20.68
C ALA A 76 12.99 5.57 20.00
N GLU A 77 12.28 4.64 20.65
CA GLU A 77 12.01 3.33 20.07
C GLU A 77 10.95 3.38 18.97
N ILE A 78 9.92 4.22 19.09
CA ILE A 78 8.80 4.21 18.13
C ILE A 78 9.22 4.62 16.71
N ALA A 79 10.01 5.68 16.56
CA ALA A 79 10.46 6.12 15.23
C ALA A 79 11.37 5.08 14.56
N ASN A 80 12.26 4.45 15.35
CA ASN A 80 13.10 3.33 14.91
C ASN A 80 12.27 2.11 14.50
N ARG A 81 11.25 1.75 15.29
CA ARG A 81 10.34 0.65 14.99
C ARG A 81 9.55 0.90 13.71
N ILE A 82 9.08 2.13 13.51
CA ILE A 82 8.38 2.51 12.27
C ILE A 82 9.31 2.42 11.07
N LEU A 83 10.56 2.93 11.16
CA LEU A 83 11.55 2.78 10.09
C LEU A 83 11.75 1.29 9.73
N LYS A 84 11.96 0.43 10.73
CA LYS A 84 12.12 -1.01 10.52
C LYS A 84 10.89 -1.66 9.92
N ALA A 85 9.69 -1.29 10.38
CA ALA A 85 8.43 -1.82 9.88
C ALA A 85 8.17 -1.39 8.43
N VAL A 86 8.42 -0.13 8.07
CA VAL A 86 8.36 0.35 6.68
C VAL A 86 9.37 -0.40 5.81
N GLY A 87 10.61 -0.54 6.29
CA GLY A 87 11.64 -1.31 5.60
C GLY A 87 11.25 -2.77 5.38
N ASP A 88 10.63 -3.40 6.38
CA ASP A 88 10.16 -4.77 6.29
C ASP A 88 9.00 -4.94 5.32
N TYR A 89 8.02 -4.05 5.36
CA TYR A 89 6.95 -3.98 4.37
C TYR A 89 7.50 -3.90 2.94
N LEU A 90 8.44 -2.98 2.70
CA LEU A 90 9.05 -2.78 1.38
C LEU A 90 9.78 -4.03 0.90
N ARG A 91 10.57 -4.69 1.76
CA ARG A 91 11.25 -5.96 1.42
C ARG A 91 10.26 -7.09 1.15
N ARG A 92 9.25 -7.25 2.00
CA ARG A 92 8.22 -8.30 1.91
C ARG A 92 7.43 -8.22 0.60
N TYR A 93 7.17 -7.02 0.13
CA TYR A 93 6.40 -6.76 -1.10
C TYR A 93 7.29 -6.30 -2.26
N THR A 94 8.50 -6.84 -2.34
CA THR A 94 9.40 -6.70 -3.48
C THR A 94 9.77 -8.08 -4.01
N GLY A 95 9.62 -8.29 -5.32
CA GLY A 95 9.95 -9.53 -5.99
C GLY A 95 11.45 -9.78 -6.07
N ALA A 96 11.84 -11.01 -6.41
CA ALA A 96 13.25 -11.39 -6.58
C ALA A 96 13.97 -10.59 -7.69
N ASP A 97 13.22 -10.00 -8.61
CA ASP A 97 13.71 -9.10 -9.66
C ASP A 97 13.84 -7.63 -9.20
N GLY A 98 13.60 -7.35 -7.92
CA GLY A 98 13.63 -6.02 -7.34
C GLY A 98 12.40 -5.17 -7.62
N ARG A 99 11.35 -5.71 -8.26
CA ARG A 99 10.14 -4.96 -8.58
C ARG A 99 9.12 -5.01 -7.45
N PRO A 100 8.44 -3.90 -7.14
CA PRO A 100 7.34 -3.91 -6.17
C PRO A 100 6.21 -4.84 -6.61
N LEU A 101 5.71 -5.65 -5.68
CA LEU A 101 4.58 -6.55 -5.87
C LEU A 101 3.30 -5.88 -5.35
N PHE A 102 2.22 -5.97 -6.12
CA PHE A 102 0.91 -5.42 -5.77
C PHE A 102 -0.19 -6.49 -5.73
N ALA A 103 0.22 -7.76 -5.72
CA ALA A 103 -0.66 -8.91 -5.66
C ALA A 103 -1.63 -8.85 -4.47
N ALA A 104 -2.90 -9.18 -4.74
CA ALA A 104 -3.96 -9.20 -3.73
C ALA A 104 -3.69 -10.24 -2.62
N GLY A 105 -3.11 -11.39 -2.96
CA GLY A 105 -2.86 -12.45 -1.99
C GLY A 105 -4.13 -12.87 -1.26
N THR A 106 -4.09 -12.83 0.07
CA THR A 106 -5.21 -13.19 0.95
C THR A 106 -6.32 -12.14 1.02
N TYR A 107 -6.19 -11.02 0.30
CA TYR A 107 -7.28 -10.06 0.11
C TYR A 107 -8.45 -10.68 -0.68
N PHE A 108 -8.16 -11.61 -1.59
CA PHE A 108 -9.22 -12.36 -2.25
C PHE A 108 -9.81 -13.41 -1.31
N ALA A 109 -11.13 -13.34 -1.17
CA ALA A 109 -11.93 -14.38 -0.53
C ALA A 109 -12.75 -15.12 -1.60
N PRO A 110 -12.89 -16.45 -1.50
CA PRO A 110 -13.78 -17.19 -2.39
C PRO A 110 -15.23 -16.81 -2.09
N ALA A 111 -16.08 -16.83 -3.11
CA ALA A 111 -17.52 -16.58 -2.93
C ALA A 111 -18.21 -17.74 -2.21
N ASP A 112 -17.77 -18.97 -2.51
CA ASP A 112 -18.14 -20.19 -1.80
C ASP A 112 -17.08 -20.51 -0.74
N PRO A 113 -17.42 -20.62 0.56
CA PRO A 113 -16.47 -21.01 1.61
C PRO A 113 -15.79 -22.37 1.40
N ASP A 114 -16.37 -23.27 0.61
CA ASP A 114 -15.79 -24.59 0.33
C ASP A 114 -14.77 -24.56 -0.83
N GLU A 115 -14.64 -23.43 -1.53
CA GLU A 115 -13.65 -23.21 -2.59
C GLU A 115 -12.37 -22.55 -2.07
N GLN A 116 -11.29 -22.66 -2.84
CA GLN A 116 -10.03 -21.98 -2.56
C GLN A 116 -9.65 -21.05 -3.72
N VAL A 117 -9.20 -19.85 -3.39
CA VAL A 117 -8.60 -18.95 -4.37
C VAL A 117 -7.32 -19.59 -4.88
N SER A 118 -7.24 -19.80 -6.20
CA SER A 118 -6.07 -20.44 -6.80
C SER A 118 -4.81 -19.59 -6.65
N PRO A 119 -3.60 -20.19 -6.65
CA PRO A 119 -2.35 -19.43 -6.62
C PRO A 119 -2.22 -18.42 -7.77
N ARG A 120 -2.84 -18.70 -8.92
CA ARG A 120 -2.86 -17.77 -10.06
C ARG A 120 -3.70 -16.54 -9.76
N GLN A 121 -4.88 -16.71 -9.16
CA GLN A 121 -5.73 -15.59 -8.76
C GLN A 121 -5.05 -14.74 -7.68
N MET A 122 -4.45 -15.37 -6.66
CA MET A 122 -3.74 -14.65 -5.59
C MET A 122 -2.61 -13.72 -6.08
N ARG A 123 -2.02 -14.00 -7.25
CA ARG A 123 -0.94 -13.20 -7.84
C ARG A 123 -1.42 -12.01 -8.67
N LEU A 124 -2.73 -11.84 -8.86
CA LEU A 124 -3.25 -10.70 -9.61
C LEU A 124 -3.07 -9.42 -8.80
N ASP A 125 -2.53 -8.40 -9.46
CA ASP A 125 -2.52 -7.04 -8.93
C ASP A 125 -3.95 -6.50 -8.89
N VAL A 126 -4.24 -5.67 -7.89
CA VAL A 126 -5.55 -5.04 -7.72
C VAL A 126 -5.40 -3.54 -7.54
N VAL A 127 -6.40 -2.80 -8.04
CA VAL A 127 -6.43 -1.33 -7.99
C VAL A 127 -6.22 -0.81 -6.57
N ASP A 128 -6.85 -1.47 -5.60
CA ASP A 128 -6.78 -1.11 -4.18
C ASP A 128 -5.35 -1.17 -3.61
N SER A 129 -4.55 -2.13 -4.08
CA SER A 129 -3.14 -2.27 -3.71
C SER A 129 -2.31 -1.09 -4.23
N PHE A 130 -2.60 -0.62 -5.46
CA PHE A 130 -1.95 0.57 -5.99
C PHE A 130 -2.36 1.83 -5.22
N SER A 131 -3.66 2.08 -4.99
CA SER A 131 -4.13 3.28 -4.28
C SER A 131 -3.66 3.33 -2.83
N THR A 132 -3.75 2.21 -2.11
CA THR A 132 -3.27 2.10 -0.73
C THR A 132 -1.77 2.32 -0.66
N SER A 133 -1.02 1.73 -1.61
CA SER A 133 0.42 1.96 -1.68
C SER A 133 0.79 3.41 -2.00
N VAL A 134 0.05 4.13 -2.85
CA VAL A 134 0.32 5.56 -3.09
C VAL A 134 0.21 6.34 -1.79
N THR A 135 -0.88 6.14 -1.05
CA THR A 135 -1.12 6.80 0.24
C THR A 135 0.00 6.51 1.23
N LEU A 136 0.26 5.22 1.51
CA LEU A 136 1.30 4.83 2.45
C LEU A 136 2.69 5.35 2.06
N MET A 137 3.05 5.30 0.78
CA MET A 137 4.38 5.74 0.37
C MET A 137 4.55 7.25 0.49
N LEU A 138 3.50 8.05 0.25
CA LEU A 138 3.56 9.49 0.48
C LEU A 138 3.75 9.82 1.96
N ASP A 139 2.94 9.21 2.83
CA ASP A 139 3.03 9.41 4.28
C ASP A 139 4.35 8.90 4.85
N GLY A 140 4.79 7.72 4.41
CA GLY A 140 6.07 7.13 4.79
C GLY A 140 7.25 7.98 4.35
N LEU A 141 7.26 8.51 3.12
CA LEU A 141 8.31 9.42 2.66
C LEU A 141 8.31 10.75 3.41
N ALA A 142 7.13 11.27 3.80
CA ALA A 142 7.03 12.46 4.63
C ALA A 142 7.66 12.21 6.01
N PHE A 143 7.34 11.08 6.65
CA PHE A 143 7.95 10.64 7.90
C PHE A 143 9.47 10.48 7.77
N LEU A 144 9.96 9.69 6.82
CA LEU A 144 11.39 9.40 6.63
C LEU A 144 12.21 10.68 6.42
N ARG A 145 11.65 11.63 5.66
CA ARG A 145 12.29 12.93 5.40
C ARG A 145 12.51 13.74 6.68
N VAL A 146 11.53 13.78 7.57
CA VAL A 146 11.64 14.48 8.87
C VAL A 146 12.60 13.69 9.78
N TYR A 147 12.39 12.39 9.88
CA TYR A 147 13.15 11.49 10.75
C TYR A 147 14.66 11.46 10.46
N ARG A 148 15.04 11.67 9.19
CA ARG A 148 16.44 11.82 8.77
C ARG A 148 17.24 12.84 9.59
N GLN A 149 16.59 13.87 10.13
CA GLN A 149 17.27 14.93 10.90
C GLN A 149 17.71 14.46 12.29
N SER A 150 17.03 13.46 12.84
CA SER A 150 17.24 12.92 14.19
C SER A 150 17.72 11.46 14.21
N VAL A 151 17.87 10.83 13.05
CA VAL A 151 18.26 9.43 12.94
C VAL A 151 19.70 9.21 13.44
N GLN A 152 19.90 8.12 14.17
CA GLN A 152 21.22 7.68 14.62
C GLN A 152 22.09 7.29 13.42
N GLU A 153 23.42 7.43 13.56
CA GLU A 153 24.38 7.20 12.47
C GLU A 153 24.22 5.79 11.87
N GLU A 154 24.07 4.80 12.74
CA GLU A 154 24.00 3.37 12.43
C GLU A 154 22.78 3.02 11.57
N LEU A 155 21.72 3.85 11.58
CA LEU A 155 20.47 3.62 10.86
C LEU A 155 20.35 4.45 9.58
N ARG A 156 21.35 5.29 9.25
CA ARG A 156 21.29 6.15 8.05
C ARG A 156 21.29 5.39 6.74
N GLU A 157 21.97 4.25 6.69
CA GLU A 157 21.96 3.38 5.51
C GLU A 157 20.60 2.71 5.34
N GLU A 158 20.01 2.19 6.41
CA GLU A 158 18.67 1.61 6.40
C GLU A 158 17.61 2.65 5.99
N LEU A 159 17.68 3.86 6.55
CA LEU A 159 16.79 4.97 6.18
C LEU A 159 16.91 5.31 4.68
N ARG A 160 18.13 5.41 4.14
CA ARG A 160 18.35 5.67 2.71
C ARG A 160 17.77 4.56 1.84
N ALA A 161 18.03 3.30 2.19
CA ALA A 161 17.49 2.15 1.45
C ALA A 161 15.95 2.12 1.48
N CYS A 162 15.35 2.48 2.62
CA CYS A 162 13.90 2.61 2.74
C CYS A 162 13.35 3.74 1.88
N GLU A 163 13.97 4.92 1.88
CA GLU A 163 13.56 6.05 1.03
C GLU A 163 13.58 5.68 -0.46
N ASP A 164 14.65 5.03 -0.93
CA ASP A 164 14.81 4.65 -2.34
C ASP A 164 13.81 3.56 -2.75
N SER A 165 13.57 2.58 -1.88
CA SER A 165 12.58 1.53 -2.10
C SER A 165 11.15 2.10 -2.10
N ALA A 166 10.86 3.04 -1.20
CA ALA A 166 9.56 3.70 -1.13
C ALA A 166 9.27 4.57 -2.37
N ARG A 167 10.27 5.31 -2.88
CA ARG A 167 10.16 6.07 -4.14
C ARG A 167 9.90 5.16 -5.34
N THR A 168 10.62 4.04 -5.40
CA THR A 168 10.43 3.03 -6.45
C THR A 168 9.01 2.47 -6.42
N ARG A 169 8.52 2.08 -5.24
CA ARG A 169 7.17 1.57 -5.04
C ARG A 169 6.10 2.62 -5.35
N LEU A 170 6.25 3.86 -4.91
CA LEU A 170 5.33 4.96 -5.22
C LEU A 170 5.19 5.15 -6.73
N SER A 171 6.32 5.20 -7.45
CA SER A 171 6.32 5.37 -8.90
C SER A 171 5.61 4.20 -9.59
N ALA A 172 5.91 2.97 -9.19
CA ALA A 172 5.25 1.78 -9.72
C ALA A 172 3.75 1.76 -9.43
N ALA A 173 3.35 2.17 -8.22
CA ALA A 173 1.95 2.25 -7.80
C ALA A 173 1.17 3.29 -8.61
N MET A 174 1.73 4.48 -8.83
CA MET A 174 1.11 5.51 -9.68
C MET A 174 0.92 5.04 -11.13
N VAL A 175 1.93 4.35 -11.70
CA VAL A 175 1.83 3.77 -13.05
C VAL A 175 0.76 2.67 -13.10
N GLY A 176 0.71 1.78 -12.11
CA GLY A 176 -0.30 0.73 -12.01
C GLY A 176 -1.72 1.30 -11.85
N LEU A 177 -1.87 2.33 -11.02
CA LEU A 177 -3.14 3.03 -10.82
C LEU A 177 -3.61 3.69 -12.11
N GLN A 178 -2.73 4.42 -12.80
CA GLN A 178 -3.06 5.03 -14.09
C GLN A 178 -3.53 3.95 -15.08
N ARG A 179 -2.77 2.86 -15.25
CA ARG A 179 -3.12 1.73 -16.13
C ARG A 179 -4.45 1.06 -15.79
N SER A 180 -4.87 1.13 -14.53
CA SER A 180 -6.15 0.55 -14.08
C SER A 180 -7.35 1.35 -14.58
N PHE A 181 -7.17 2.63 -14.91
CA PHE A 181 -8.23 3.52 -15.40
C PHE A 181 -8.04 3.96 -16.85
N THR A 182 -6.92 3.60 -17.50
CA THR A 182 -6.78 3.81 -18.93
C THR A 182 -7.52 2.72 -19.70
N VAL A 183 -8.57 3.13 -20.42
CA VAL A 183 -9.07 2.32 -21.53
C VAL A 183 -8.04 2.42 -22.64
N ASN A 184 -7.40 1.32 -23.00
CA ASN A 184 -6.55 1.30 -24.19
C ASN A 184 -7.46 1.43 -25.42
N ALA A 185 -7.55 2.65 -25.96
CA ALA A 185 -8.20 2.89 -27.24
C ALA A 185 -7.22 2.46 -28.35
N PHE A 186 -7.49 1.29 -28.94
CA PHE A 186 -6.76 0.83 -30.12
C PHE A 186 -7.58 1.14 -31.37
N GLY A 187 -6.92 1.60 -32.43
CA GLY A 187 -7.59 1.71 -33.73
C GLY A 187 -8.01 0.33 -34.25
N PRO A 188 -9.12 0.22 -35.00
CA PRO A 188 -9.63 -1.06 -35.49
C PRO A 188 -8.63 -1.83 -36.36
N ALA A 189 -7.74 -1.12 -37.05
CA ALA A 189 -6.71 -1.73 -37.90
C ALA A 189 -5.46 -2.21 -37.13
N SER A 190 -5.32 -1.84 -35.85
CA SER A 190 -4.20 -2.30 -35.02
C SER A 190 -4.31 -3.80 -34.72
N ASP A 191 -3.20 -4.44 -34.36
CA ASP A 191 -3.20 -5.87 -34.05
C ASP A 191 -4.13 -6.19 -32.86
N ALA A 192 -4.14 -5.34 -31.83
CA ALA A 192 -5.07 -5.46 -30.70
C ALA A 192 -6.54 -5.25 -31.12
N GLY A 193 -6.80 -4.27 -32.01
CA GLY A 193 -8.12 -4.02 -32.58
C GLY A 193 -8.64 -5.21 -33.38
N ARG A 194 -7.78 -5.83 -34.21
CA ARG A 194 -8.12 -7.04 -34.98
C ARG A 194 -8.40 -8.25 -34.08
N VAL A 195 -7.61 -8.45 -33.03
CA VAL A 195 -7.88 -9.51 -32.03
C VAL A 195 -9.23 -9.29 -31.35
N LEU A 196 -9.56 -8.05 -30.99
CA LEU A 196 -10.83 -7.73 -30.34
C LEU A 196 -12.02 -7.93 -31.28
N LEU A 197 -11.93 -7.47 -32.53
CA LEU A 197 -12.93 -7.72 -33.57
C LEU A 197 -13.13 -9.22 -33.80
N ALA A 198 -12.06 -10.01 -33.89
CA ALA A 198 -12.13 -11.46 -34.02
C ALA A 198 -12.77 -12.13 -32.79
N THR A 199 -12.50 -11.62 -31.58
CA THR A 199 -13.06 -12.16 -30.32
C THR A 199 -14.56 -11.89 -30.22
N VAL A 200 -15.01 -10.70 -30.60
CA VAL A 200 -16.44 -10.33 -30.58
C VAL A 200 -17.22 -11.02 -31.71
N ASN A 201 -16.56 -11.31 -32.84
CA ASN A 201 -17.17 -11.92 -34.01
C ASN A 201 -17.45 -13.44 -33.85
N GLN A 202 -18.38 -13.78 -32.97
CA GLN A 202 -18.81 -15.17 -32.75
C GLN A 202 -19.63 -15.75 -33.92
N ALA A 203 -20.11 -14.90 -34.83
CA ALA A 203 -20.96 -15.28 -35.97
C ALA A 203 -20.20 -15.40 -37.30
N GLY A 204 -18.88 -15.15 -37.33
CA GLY A 204 -18.07 -15.22 -38.55
C GLY A 204 -18.43 -14.17 -39.61
N LEU A 205 -18.98 -13.03 -39.19
CA LEU A 205 -19.35 -11.92 -40.07
C LEU A 205 -18.12 -11.18 -40.62
N PRO A 206 -18.24 -10.41 -41.71
CA PRO A 206 -17.15 -9.54 -42.17
C PRO A 206 -16.71 -8.55 -41.08
N GLU A 207 -15.40 -8.38 -40.87
CA GLU A 207 -14.84 -7.50 -39.82
C GLU A 207 -15.41 -6.08 -39.85
N ARG A 208 -15.68 -5.55 -41.06
CA ARG A 208 -16.27 -4.22 -41.25
C ARG A 208 -17.67 -4.11 -40.63
N GLN A 209 -18.49 -5.15 -40.74
CA GLN A 209 -19.84 -5.17 -40.21
C GLN A 209 -19.83 -5.18 -38.67
N ILE A 210 -18.97 -6.03 -38.07
CA ILE A 210 -18.77 -6.05 -36.61
C ILE A 210 -18.24 -4.71 -36.11
N PHE A 211 -17.34 -4.07 -36.85
CA PHE A 211 -16.83 -2.75 -36.50
C PHE A 211 -17.92 -1.66 -36.54
N GLU A 212 -18.77 -1.67 -37.56
CA GLU A 212 -19.92 -0.75 -37.67
C GLU A 212 -20.92 -0.98 -36.51
N ASP A 213 -21.23 -2.23 -36.16
CA ASP A 213 -22.12 -2.59 -35.04
C ASP A 213 -21.55 -2.17 -33.67
N LEU A 214 -20.23 -2.22 -33.48
CA LEU A 214 -19.54 -1.81 -32.25
C LEU A 214 -19.32 -0.29 -32.14
N SER A 215 -19.50 0.45 -33.23
CA SER A 215 -19.28 1.91 -33.29
C SER A 215 -20.57 2.73 -33.18
N ALA A 216 -21.72 2.05 -33.03
CA ALA A 216 -23.05 2.65 -32.84
C ALA A 216 -23.37 2.85 -31.35
#